data_AF-A0A9P0LXG2-F1
#
_entry.id   AF-A0A9P0LXG2-F1
#
_cell.length_a   1.000
_cell.length_b   1.000
_cell.length_c   1.000
_cell.angle_alpha   90.00
_cell.angle_beta   90.00
_cell.angle_gamma   90.00
#
_symmetry.space_group_name_H-M   'P 1'
#
loop_
_entity.id
_entity.type
_entity.pdbx_description
1 polymer ?
#
loop_
_entity_poly.entity_id
_entity_poly.type
_entity_poly.pdbx_seq_one_letter_code
_entity_poly.pdbx_strand_id
1 'polypeptide(L)'
;MKCLSIYSFWRYSEVESYTSTNSPTLKLGAYCTSSDGARVGSYSLPDASFNLDKLNCNCARDKQKYNYKINCLENGNYNPLQTTQSNGYYCVDDDGFPKTDMFDREVNCTEYY
;
A
#
# COMPACT_ATOMS: atom_id res chain seq x y z
N MET A 1 -22.33 2.12 10.23
CA MET A 1 -21.12 2.38 9.42
C MET A 1 -21.47 3.46 8.42
N LYS A 2 -20.92 4.67 8.60
CA LYS A 2 -21.06 5.75 7.63
C LYS A 2 -19.74 5.77 6.86
N CYS A 3 -19.74 5.36 5.60
CA CYS A 3 -18.65 5.68 4.69
C CYS A 3 -18.74 7.18 4.44
N LEU A 4 -17.91 7.95 5.15
CA LEU A 4 -17.79 9.38 4.91
C LEU A 4 -16.73 9.58 3.84
N SER A 5 -17.11 10.39 2.85
CA SER A 5 -16.25 11.01 1.85
C SER A 5 -15.70 10.11 0.73
N ILE A 6 -16.45 10.10 -0.37
CA ILE A 6 -16.03 9.66 -1.69
C ILE A 6 -15.21 10.80 -2.31
N TYR A 7 -13.99 11.05 -1.82
CA TYR A 7 -13.05 11.83 -2.62
C TYR A 7 -12.48 10.90 -3.69
N SER A 8 -13.02 11.11 -4.89
CA SER A 8 -12.55 10.66 -6.19
C SER A 8 -11.11 10.12 -6.19
N PHE A 9 -10.99 8.79 -6.22
CA PHE A 9 -10.00 7.95 -6.91
C PHE A 9 -9.65 6.69 -6.10
N TRP A 10 -10.49 5.65 -6.24
CA TRP A 10 -10.07 4.26 -6.48
C TRP A 10 -8.82 3.69 -5.76
N ARG A 11 -8.61 3.92 -4.45
CA ARG A 11 -7.38 3.45 -3.77
C ARG A 11 -7.65 2.67 -2.49
N TYR A 12 -8.45 3.22 -1.58
CA TYR A 12 -8.73 2.60 -0.28
C TYR A 12 -10.07 3.09 0.28
N SER A 13 -10.56 2.37 1.29
CA SER A 13 -11.67 2.80 2.12
C SER A 13 -11.16 3.21 3.50
N GLU A 14 -11.60 4.37 3.97
CA GLU A 14 -11.30 4.88 5.31
C GLU A 14 -12.25 4.28 6.35
N VAL A 15 -11.75 4.11 7.57
CA VAL A 15 -12.49 3.57 8.72
C VAL A 15 -12.18 4.43 9.93
N GLU A 16 -13.16 5.21 10.37
CA GLU A 16 -13.05 5.94 11.63
C GLU A 16 -13.27 4.98 12.81
N SER A 17 -12.30 4.92 13.71
CA SER A 17 -12.39 4.15 14.95
C SER A 17 -12.02 5.01 16.15
N TYR A 18 -12.83 4.95 17.21
CA TYR A 18 -12.56 5.63 18.47
C TYR A 18 -11.88 4.66 19.43
N THR A 19 -10.67 4.98 19.90
CA THR A 19 -10.01 4.19 20.94
C THR A 19 -10.07 4.91 22.29
N SER A 20 -10.89 4.36 23.20
CA SER A 20 -10.95 4.61 24.66
C SER A 20 -11.81 5.79 25.19
N THR A 21 -12.53 5.49 26.28
CA THR A 21 -13.49 6.33 27.03
C THR A 21 -12.84 7.40 27.92
N ASN A 22 -11.51 7.41 28.06
CA ASN A 22 -10.80 8.34 28.97
C ASN A 22 -9.93 9.39 28.25
N SER A 23 -9.76 9.31 26.93
CA SER A 23 -9.18 10.37 26.09
C SER A 23 -9.42 10.00 24.62
N PRO A 24 -10.43 10.56 23.94
CA PRO A 24 -10.78 10.14 22.60
C PRO A 24 -9.72 10.62 21.60
N THR A 25 -8.81 9.73 21.24
CA THR A 25 -8.02 9.88 20.02
C THR A 25 -8.78 9.19 18.90
N LEU A 26 -9.16 9.96 17.87
CA LEU A 26 -9.72 9.41 16.65
C LEU A 26 -8.59 8.69 15.92
N LYS A 27 -8.69 7.36 15.79
CA LYS A 27 -7.81 6.59 14.92
C LYS A 27 -8.52 6.35 13.61
N LEU A 28 -7.98 6.98 12.57
CA LEU A 28 -8.42 6.76 11.21
C LEU A 28 -7.64 5.57 10.65
N GLY A 29 -8.32 4.48 10.33
CA GLY A 29 -7.75 3.34 9.62
C GLY A 29 -8.08 3.41 8.13
N ALA A 30 -7.37 2.65 7.31
CA ALA A 30 -7.71 2.47 5.91
C ALA A 30 -7.42 1.04 5.43
N TYR A 31 -8.11 0.57 4.40
CA TYR A 31 -7.83 -0.71 3.75
C TYR A 31 -8.01 -0.62 2.24
N CYS A 32 -7.28 -1.45 1.50
CA CYS A 32 -7.30 -1.42 0.05
C CYS A 32 -8.56 -2.05 -0.52
N THR A 33 -9.10 -1.44 -1.58
CA THR A 33 -10.29 -1.93 -2.30
C THR A 33 -10.04 -2.00 -3.81
N SER A 34 -10.74 -2.91 -4.48
CA SER A 34 -10.77 -3.04 -5.93
C SER A 34 -11.73 -2.02 -6.55
N SER A 35 -11.79 -1.96 -7.88
CA SER A 35 -12.69 -1.06 -8.64
C SER A 35 -14.18 -1.38 -8.49
N ASP A 36 -14.54 -2.48 -7.85
CA ASP A 36 -15.91 -2.83 -7.48
C ASP A 36 -16.21 -2.52 -6.00
N GLY A 37 -15.24 -1.96 -5.26
CA GLY A 37 -15.32 -1.71 -3.83
C GLY A 37 -15.04 -2.93 -2.96
N ALA A 38 -14.75 -4.10 -3.54
CA ALA A 38 -14.39 -5.29 -2.78
C ALA A 38 -13.04 -5.13 -2.10
N ARG A 39 -12.90 -5.62 -0.86
CA ARG A 39 -11.63 -5.57 -0.12
C ARG A 39 -10.55 -6.40 -0.83
N VAL A 40 -9.37 -5.83 -0.96
CA VAL A 40 -8.20 -6.49 -1.57
C VAL A 40 -7.33 -7.09 -0.48
N GLY A 41 -7.39 -8.42 -0.34
CA GLY A 41 -6.55 -9.17 0.59
C GLY A 41 -6.63 -8.68 2.04
N SER A 42 -5.51 -8.79 2.75
CA SER A 42 -5.37 -8.34 4.15
C SER A 42 -4.76 -6.94 4.26
N TYR A 43 -4.56 -6.23 3.15
CA TYR A 43 -3.85 -4.95 3.11
C TYR A 43 -4.64 -3.87 3.85
N SER A 44 -4.03 -3.34 4.91
CA SER A 44 -4.65 -2.32 5.75
C SER A 44 -3.60 -1.49 6.50
N LEU A 45 -3.98 -0.26 6.80
CA LEU A 45 -3.26 0.68 7.62
C LEU A 45 -4.15 0.99 8.84
N PRO A 46 -3.97 0.29 9.97
CA PRO A 46 -4.84 0.46 11.15
C PRO A 46 -4.74 1.85 11.78
N ASP A 47 -3.63 2.55 11.56
CA ASP A 47 -3.41 3.93 11.99
C ASP A 47 -2.87 4.74 10.82
N ALA A 48 -3.80 5.29 10.06
CA ALA A 48 -3.60 6.07 8.85
C ALA A 48 -3.56 7.58 9.14
N SER A 49 -3.71 7.98 10.41
CA SER A 49 -3.84 9.38 10.89
C SER A 49 -2.75 10.33 10.37
N PHE A 50 -1.58 9.82 10.01
CA PHE A 50 -0.44 10.61 9.49
C PHE A 50 0.09 10.16 8.12
N ASN A 51 -0.52 9.14 7.50
CA ASN A 51 0.06 8.51 6.29
C ASN A 51 -0.99 8.19 5.21
N LEU A 52 -2.19 8.79 5.29
CA LEU A 52 -3.25 8.61 4.29
C LEU A 52 -2.88 9.17 2.91
N ASP A 53 -2.16 10.28 2.90
CA ASP A 53 -1.63 10.94 1.70
C ASP A 53 -0.65 10.04 0.93
N LYS A 54 0.05 9.15 1.63
CA LYS A 54 1.00 8.19 1.07
C LYS A 54 0.39 6.85 0.71
N LEU A 55 -0.87 6.59 1.07
CA LEU A 55 -1.54 5.32 0.80
C LEU A 55 -2.07 5.29 -0.64
N ASN A 56 -1.59 4.35 -1.46
CA ASN A 56 -2.01 4.21 -2.85
C ASN A 56 -2.58 2.83 -3.21
N CYS A 57 -2.24 1.78 -2.46
CA CYS A 57 -2.72 0.41 -2.68
C CYS A 57 -2.37 -0.19 -4.07
N ASN A 58 -1.43 0.40 -4.80
CA ASN A 58 -1.10 -0.01 -6.16
C ASN A 58 -0.62 -1.47 -6.21
N CYS A 59 0.30 -1.85 -5.32
CA CYS A 59 0.85 -3.21 -5.28
C CYS A 59 -0.23 -4.26 -4.95
N ALA A 60 -1.09 -3.99 -3.97
CA ALA A 60 -2.20 -4.87 -3.61
C ALA A 60 -3.11 -5.15 -4.82
N ARG A 61 -3.46 -4.10 -5.56
CA ARG A 61 -4.32 -4.18 -6.75
C ARG A 61 -3.65 -4.95 -7.88
N ASP A 62 -2.39 -4.65 -8.17
CA ASP A 62 -1.64 -5.34 -9.22
C ASP A 62 -1.43 -6.82 -8.91
N LYS A 63 -1.17 -7.14 -7.64
CA LYS A 63 -1.06 -8.52 -7.17
C LYS A 63 -2.38 -9.28 -7.33
N GLN A 64 -3.51 -8.65 -7.00
CA GLN A 64 -4.84 -9.27 -7.19
C GLN A 64 -5.17 -9.45 -8.69
N LYS A 65 -4.88 -8.45 -9.52
CA LYS A 65 -5.25 -8.43 -10.93
C LYS A 65 -4.38 -9.34 -11.79
N TYR A 66 -3.07 -9.30 -11.61
CA TYR A 66 -2.11 -9.98 -12.48
C TYR A 66 -1.46 -11.21 -11.84
N ASN A 67 -1.66 -11.43 -10.54
CA ASN A 67 -1.05 -12.54 -9.80
C ASN A 67 0.48 -12.58 -9.91
N TYR A 68 1.12 -11.40 -9.99
CA TYR A 68 2.57 -11.29 -10.04
C TYR A 68 3.21 -11.60 -8.69
N LYS A 69 4.42 -12.17 -8.74
CA LYS A 69 5.29 -12.34 -7.57
C LYS A 69 6.00 -11.01 -7.26
N ILE A 70 5.23 -10.06 -6.71
CA ILE A 70 5.71 -8.74 -6.27
C ILE A 70 5.60 -8.61 -4.74
N ASN A 71 6.53 -7.84 -4.18
CA ASN A 71 6.62 -7.55 -2.76
C ASN A 71 5.79 -6.29 -2.46
N CYS A 72 4.78 -6.44 -1.60
CA CYS A 72 3.95 -5.33 -1.16
C CYS A 72 4.20 -5.08 0.34
N LEU A 73 4.07 -3.83 0.76
CA LEU A 73 3.96 -3.48 2.17
C LEU A 73 2.58 -3.90 2.71
N GLU A 74 2.46 -3.99 4.04
CA GLU A 74 1.21 -4.36 4.73
C GLU A 74 0.05 -3.39 4.43
N ASN A 75 0.36 -2.13 4.12
CA ASN A 75 -0.63 -1.14 3.71
C ASN A 75 -1.05 -1.26 2.24
N GLY A 76 -0.45 -2.17 1.46
CA GLY A 76 -0.78 -2.42 0.05
C GLY A 76 -0.02 -1.59 -0.97
N ASN A 77 0.89 -0.70 -0.55
CA ASN A 77 1.83 -0.03 -1.44
C ASN A 77 2.96 -1.00 -1.87
N TYR A 78 3.73 -0.62 -2.89
CA TYR A 78 4.94 -1.36 -3.24
C TYR A 78 5.95 -1.32 -2.10
N ASN A 79 6.61 -2.45 -1.85
CA ASN A 79 7.88 -2.41 -1.14
C ASN A 79 8.92 -1.82 -2.11
N PRO A 80 9.66 -0.75 -1.75
CA PRO A 80 10.71 -0.21 -2.62
C PRO A 80 11.70 -1.27 -3.10
N LEU A 81 12.00 -2.27 -2.27
CA LEU A 81 12.85 -3.39 -2.64
C LEU A 81 12.05 -4.55 -3.23
N GLN A 82 12.33 -4.88 -4.48
CA GLN A 82 11.75 -6.03 -5.18
C GLN A 82 12.81 -7.10 -5.45
N THR A 83 12.33 -8.33 -5.69
CA THR A 83 13.16 -9.48 -6.02
C THR A 83 12.74 -10.07 -7.36
N THR A 84 13.71 -10.49 -8.16
CA THR A 84 13.45 -11.27 -9.38
C THR A 84 13.46 -12.76 -9.08
N GLN A 85 12.92 -13.55 -10.01
CA GLN A 85 12.92 -15.02 -9.89
C GLN A 85 14.34 -15.62 -9.90
N SER A 86 15.32 -14.87 -10.42
CA SER A 86 16.72 -15.28 -10.53
C SER A 86 17.60 -14.78 -9.37
N ASN A 87 16.99 -14.42 -8.24
CA ASN A 87 17.67 -13.87 -7.05
C ASN A 87 18.38 -12.51 -7.26
N GLY A 88 17.94 -11.73 -8.26
CA GLY A 88 18.34 -10.33 -8.39
C GLY A 88 17.46 -9.41 -7.55
N TYR A 89 17.98 -8.24 -7.19
CA TYR A 89 17.24 -7.20 -6.48
C TYR A 89 17.11 -5.96 -7.35
N TYR A 90 16.00 -5.24 -7.20
CA TYR A 90 15.80 -3.96 -7.87
C TYR A 90 14.91 -3.05 -7.05
N CYS A 91 15.07 -1.74 -7.27
CA CYS A 91 14.22 -0.73 -6.64
C CYS A 91 13.05 -0.37 -7.55
N VAL A 92 11.89 -0.13 -6.97
CA VAL A 92 10.71 0.42 -7.66
C VAL A 92 10.26 1.72 -7.01
N ASP A 93 9.54 2.57 -7.76
CA ASP A 93 8.80 3.69 -7.18
C ASP A 93 7.39 3.30 -6.70
N ASP A 94 6.63 4.30 -6.25
CA ASP A 94 5.26 4.17 -5.73
C ASP A 94 4.25 3.63 -6.76
N ASP A 95 4.57 3.72 -8.05
CA ASP A 95 3.79 3.18 -9.15
C ASP A 95 4.30 1.81 -9.63
N GLY A 96 5.39 1.31 -9.03
CA GLY A 96 5.96 0.00 -9.33
C GLY A 96 6.95 0.00 -10.50
N PHE A 97 7.38 1.16 -11.00
CA PHE A 97 8.35 1.23 -12.09
C PHE A 97 9.78 1.06 -11.56
N PRO A 98 10.61 0.25 -12.25
CA PRO A 98 11.99 0.01 -11.83
C PRO A 98 12.83 1.30 -11.90
N LYS A 99 13.64 1.53 -10.86
CA LYS A 99 14.62 2.62 -10.78
C LYS A 99 16.06 2.15 -10.94
N THR A 100 16.31 0.86 -10.78
CA THR A 100 17.61 0.22 -10.97
C THR A 100 17.48 -0.91 -11.97
N ASP A 101 18.62 -1.47 -12.39
CA ASP A 101 18.64 -2.68 -13.19
C ASP A 101 18.12 -3.89 -12.39
N MET A 102 17.48 -4.83 -13.08
CA MET A 102 16.72 -5.93 -12.46
C MET A 102 17.58 -7.07 -11.87
N PHE A 103 18.91 -7.01 -12.01
CA PHE A 103 19.83 -8.10 -11.66
C PHE A 103 21.00 -7.66 -10.80
N ASP A 104 20.84 -6.53 -10.12
CA ASP A 104 21.84 -6.06 -9.17
C ASP A 104 21.86 -6.96 -7.94
N ARG A 105 23.06 -7.22 -7.43
CA ARG A 105 23.28 -8.08 -6.26
C ARG A 105 23.10 -7.34 -4.95
N GLU A 106 23.21 -6.02 -4.98
CA GLU A 106 23.06 -5.12 -3.85
C GLU A 106 22.48 -3.80 -4.36
N VAL A 107 21.34 -3.40 -3.82
CA VAL A 107 20.65 -2.14 -4.20
C VAL A 107 20.28 -1.38 -2.94
N ASN A 108 20.49 -0.07 -2.95
CA ASN A 108 20.02 0.81 -1.90
C ASN A 108 18.84 1.64 -2.40
N CYS A 109 17.62 1.24 -2.03
CA CYS A 109 16.43 1.92 -2.52
C CYS A 109 16.15 3.26 -1.83
N THR A 110 16.87 3.61 -0.76
CA THR A 110 16.70 4.91 -0.09
C THR A 110 17.17 6.09 -0.94
N GLU A 111 17.92 5.86 -2.02
CA GLU A 111 18.36 6.92 -2.93
C GLU A 111 17.23 7.43 -3.84
N TYR A 112 16.12 6.69 -3.91
CA TYR A 112 14.98 6.99 -4.78
C TYR A 112 13.75 7.51 -4.01
N TYR A 113 13.89 7.75 -2.70
CA TYR A 113 12.79 8.07 -1.77
C TYR A 113 13.14 9.13 -0.73
#